data_AF-A0A699JJ80-F1
#
_entry.id   AF-A0A699JJ80-F1
#
_cell.length_a   1.000
_cell.length_b   1.000
_cell.length_c   1.000
_cell.angle_alpha   90.00
_cell.angle_beta   90.00
_cell.angle_gamma   90.00
#
_symmetry.space_group_name_H-M   'P 1'
#
loop_
_entity.id
_entity.type
_entity.pdbx_description
1 polymer ?
#
loop_
_entity_poly.entity_id
_entity_poly.type
_entity_poly.pdbx_seq_one_letter_code
_entity_poly.pdbx_strand_id
1 'polypeptide(L)'
;MESVFHISGCAVENQVKFATCTMLDVALTWWNGHVRTLGHDDAYAMTWETFKKRLTKKYFPKGEIKKLEIELWNLKVKGNDIGSYTQRFQELVLMCTKLLSDETEKIDKYISGIPDNIHGNVMSARPKTLDFAIELANELMDQKLRTYA
;
A
#
# COMPACT_ATOMS: atom_id res chain seq x y z
N MET A 1 -12.23 7.20 -0.41
CA MET A 1 -13.65 7.05 0.00
C MET A 1 -13.82 7.18 1.51
N GLU A 2 -13.07 6.43 2.31
CA GLU A 2 -13.19 6.47 3.78
C GLU A 2 -12.90 7.87 4.37
N SER A 3 -11.92 8.57 3.81
CA SER A 3 -11.68 9.99 4.12
C SER A 3 -12.88 10.89 3.80
N VAL A 4 -13.61 10.62 2.71
CA VAL A 4 -14.84 11.35 2.36
C VAL A 4 -15.93 11.07 3.38
N PHE A 5 -16.12 9.81 3.79
CA PHE A 5 -17.09 9.47 4.84
C PHE A 5 -16.80 10.18 6.16
N HIS A 6 -15.52 10.23 6.54
CA HIS A 6 -15.09 10.90 7.75
C HIS A 6 -15.37 12.41 7.69
N ILE A 7 -14.93 13.07 6.62
CA ILE A 7 -15.10 14.52 6.45
C ILE A 7 -16.58 14.90 6.33
N SER A 8 -17.38 14.11 5.63
CA SER A 8 -18.79 14.42 5.41
C SER A 8 -19.71 14.01 6.56
N GLY A 9 -19.19 13.33 7.60
CA GLY A 9 -20.03 12.72 8.64
C GLY A 9 -21.01 11.68 8.10
N CYS A 10 -20.61 10.88 7.11
CA CYS A 10 -21.49 9.90 6.48
C CYS A 10 -21.91 8.82 7.49
N ALA A 11 -23.20 8.71 7.73
CA ALA A 11 -23.77 7.66 8.58
C ALA A 11 -23.41 6.26 8.06
N VAL A 12 -23.12 5.33 8.97
CA VAL A 12 -22.57 3.99 8.65
C VAL A 12 -23.48 3.23 7.68
N GLU A 13 -24.79 3.34 7.87
CA GLU A 13 -25.84 2.74 7.04
C GLU A 13 -25.89 3.30 5.60
N ASN A 14 -25.29 4.46 5.35
CA ASN A 14 -25.28 5.11 4.04
C ASN A 14 -23.95 4.94 3.29
N GLN A 15 -22.91 4.40 3.94
CA GLN A 15 -21.57 4.29 3.35
C GLN A 15 -21.55 3.45 2.07
N VAL A 16 -22.23 2.30 2.05
CA VAL A 16 -22.29 1.44 0.85
C VAL A 16 -23.01 2.16 -0.29
N LYS A 17 -24.17 2.77 -0.02
CA LYS A 17 -24.94 3.55 -1.02
C LYS A 17 -24.09 4.66 -1.64
N PHE A 18 -23.35 5.38 -0.81
CA PHE A 18 -22.53 6.50 -1.22
C PHE A 18 -21.25 6.05 -1.94
N ALA A 19 -20.66 4.91 -1.59
CA ALA A 19 -19.56 4.36 -2.37
C ALA A 19 -20.02 3.91 -3.76
N THR A 20 -21.15 3.21 -3.84
CA THR A 20 -21.62 2.62 -5.10
C THR A 20 -22.11 3.66 -6.09
N CYS A 21 -22.52 4.85 -5.64
CA CYS A 21 -22.88 5.94 -6.54
C CYS A 21 -21.68 6.51 -7.31
N THR A 22 -20.45 6.27 -6.84
CA THR A 22 -19.22 6.69 -7.52
C THR A 22 -18.68 5.64 -8.51
N MET A 23 -19.30 4.46 -8.56
CA MET A 23 -18.88 3.41 -9.49
C MET A 23 -19.27 3.73 -10.92
N LEU A 24 -18.36 3.44 -11.84
CA LEU A 24 -18.55 3.63 -13.28
C LEU A 24 -18.28 2.32 -14.03
N ASP A 25 -18.79 2.23 -15.26
CA ASP A 25 -18.52 1.17 -16.23
C ASP A 25 -18.60 -0.26 -15.68
N VAL A 26 -17.47 -0.98 -15.72
CA VAL A 26 -17.35 -2.38 -15.31
C VAL A 26 -17.61 -2.55 -13.81
N ALA A 27 -17.24 -1.56 -12.99
CA ALA A 27 -17.50 -1.59 -11.55
C ALA A 27 -18.99 -1.43 -11.24
N LEU A 28 -19.67 -0.52 -11.91
CA LEU A 28 -21.11 -0.33 -11.76
C LEU A 28 -21.88 -1.56 -12.26
N THR A 29 -21.47 -2.13 -13.39
CA THR A 29 -22.07 -3.35 -13.95
C THR A 29 -21.93 -4.53 -12.99
N TRP A 30 -20.75 -4.69 -12.39
CA TRP A 30 -20.52 -5.71 -11.36
C TRP A 30 -21.40 -5.50 -10.13
N TRP A 31 -21.49 -4.28 -9.60
CA TRP A 31 -22.32 -3.99 -8.43
C TRP A 31 -23.81 -4.25 -8.71
N ASN A 32 -24.32 -3.83 -9.86
CA ASN A 32 -25.70 -4.08 -10.26
C ASN A 32 -26.03 -5.58 -10.36
N GLY A 33 -25.08 -6.39 -10.85
CA GLY A 33 -25.21 -7.86 -10.82
C GLY A 33 -25.26 -8.41 -9.39
N HIS A 34 -24.50 -7.81 -8.47
CA HIS A 34 -24.51 -8.20 -7.07
C HIS A 34 -25.83 -7.86 -6.38
N VAL A 35 -26.36 -6.66 -6.60
CA VAL A 35 -27.68 -6.22 -6.12
C VAL A 35 -28.78 -7.15 -6.64
N ARG A 36 -28.72 -7.57 -7.91
CA ARG A 36 -29.69 -8.52 -8.48
C ARG A 36 -29.64 -9.89 -7.81
N THR A 37 -28.45 -10.32 -7.37
CA THR A 37 -28.26 -11.64 -6.76
C THR A 37 -28.67 -11.67 -5.29
N LEU A 38 -28.34 -10.62 -4.53
CA LEU A 38 -28.66 -10.54 -3.11
C LEU A 38 -30.05 -9.97 -2.83
N GLY A 39 -30.62 -9.18 -3.75
CA GLY A 39 -31.77 -8.34 -3.47
C GLY A 39 -31.34 -6.93 -3.05
N HIS A 40 -32.18 -5.94 -3.33
CA HIS A 40 -31.88 -4.53 -3.10
C HIS A 40 -31.64 -4.22 -1.61
N ASP A 41 -32.55 -4.66 -0.76
CA ASP A 41 -32.50 -4.36 0.68
C ASP A 41 -31.28 -5.01 1.32
N ASP A 42 -31.04 -6.29 1.06
CA ASP A 42 -29.88 -7.01 1.60
C ASP A 42 -28.54 -6.45 1.07
N ALA A 43 -28.49 -6.04 -0.20
CA ALA A 43 -27.29 -5.46 -0.78
C ALA A 43 -26.93 -4.11 -0.14
N TYR A 44 -27.92 -3.27 0.17
CA TYR A 44 -27.68 -1.95 0.76
C TYR A 44 -27.70 -1.95 2.30
N ALA A 45 -28.18 -3.01 2.95
CA ALA A 45 -28.05 -3.22 4.39
C ALA A 45 -26.67 -3.76 4.80
N MET A 46 -25.83 -4.18 3.85
CA MET A 46 -24.51 -4.73 4.17
C MET A 46 -23.58 -3.68 4.79
N THR A 47 -22.72 -4.11 5.71
CA THR A 47 -21.72 -3.23 6.31
C THR A 47 -20.65 -2.82 5.31
N TRP A 48 -20.05 -1.65 5.54
CA TRP A 48 -18.91 -1.16 4.75
C TRP A 48 -17.75 -2.17 4.69
N GLU A 49 -17.45 -2.84 5.81
CA GLU A 49 -16.40 -3.87 5.84
C GLU A 49 -16.71 -5.07 4.94
N THR A 50 -17.98 -5.51 4.92
CA THR A 50 -18.43 -6.60 4.04
C THR A 50 -18.32 -6.18 2.58
N PHE A 51 -18.75 -4.96 2.26
CA PHE A 51 -18.63 -4.39 0.93
C PHE A 51 -17.17 -4.30 0.47
N LYS A 52 -16.27 -3.72 1.28
CA LYS A 52 -14.82 -3.66 1.01
C LYS A 52 -14.27 -5.05 0.71
N LYS A 53 -14.56 -6.04 1.55
CA LYS A 53 -14.09 -7.42 1.36
C LYS A 53 -14.52 -7.99 0.01
N ARG A 54 -15.75 -7.71 -0.45
CA ARG A 54 -16.25 -8.15 -1.76
C ARG A 54 -15.54 -7.43 -2.91
N LEU A 55 -15.36 -6.11 -2.80
CA LEU A 55 -14.67 -5.29 -3.78
C LEU A 55 -13.20 -5.72 -3.91
N THR A 56 -12.51 -5.90 -2.79
CA THR A 56 -11.14 -6.44 -2.74
C THR A 56 -11.07 -7.82 -3.37
N LYS A 57 -12.01 -8.73 -3.08
CA LYS A 57 -12.01 -10.07 -3.70
C LYS A 57 -12.14 -10.01 -5.22
N LYS A 58 -12.91 -9.05 -5.77
CA LYS A 58 -13.14 -8.91 -7.21
C LYS A 58 -11.97 -8.25 -7.94
N TYR A 59 -11.43 -7.17 -7.37
CA TYR A 59 -10.46 -6.29 -8.06
C TYR A 59 -9.02 -6.41 -7.55
N PHE A 60 -8.83 -6.98 -6.36
CA PHE A 60 -7.52 -7.27 -5.78
C PHE A 60 -7.40 -8.77 -5.50
N PRO A 61 -7.43 -9.61 -6.55
CA PRO A 61 -7.38 -11.04 -6.39
C PRO A 61 -6.07 -11.45 -5.71
N LYS A 62 -6.14 -12.50 -4.87
CA LYS A 62 -4.99 -12.98 -4.07
C LYS A 62 -3.74 -13.27 -4.90
N GLY A 63 -3.90 -13.68 -6.16
CA GLY A 63 -2.78 -13.92 -7.06
C GLY A 63 -1.98 -12.65 -7.39
N GLU A 64 -2.66 -11.52 -7.59
CA GLU A 64 -2.00 -10.23 -7.85
C GLU A 64 -1.34 -9.69 -6.58
N ILE A 65 -2.00 -9.84 -5.42
CA ILE A 65 -1.38 -9.51 -4.12
C ILE A 65 -0.10 -10.32 -3.93
N LYS A 66 -0.12 -11.62 -4.22
CA LYS A 66 1.07 -12.48 -4.13
C LYS A 66 2.21 -12.02 -5.05
N LYS A 67 1.90 -11.49 -6.25
CA LYS A 67 2.93 -10.91 -7.13
C LYS A 67 3.56 -9.68 -6.50
N LEU A 68 2.75 -8.80 -5.91
CA LEU A 68 3.25 -7.61 -5.20
C LEU A 68 4.07 -7.99 -3.96
N GLU A 69 3.68 -9.02 -3.22
CA GLU A 69 4.46 -9.57 -2.11
C GLU A 69 5.83 -10.08 -2.59
N ILE A 70 5.86 -10.85 -3.68
CA ILE A 70 7.11 -11.33 -4.29
C ILE A 70 7.97 -10.15 -4.74
N GLU A 71 7.37 -9.14 -5.36
CA GLU A 71 8.08 -7.93 -5.78
C GLU A 71 8.71 -7.22 -4.58
N LEU A 72 7.95 -7.02 -3.50
CA LEU A 72 8.42 -6.40 -2.27
C LEU A 72 9.63 -7.12 -1.70
N TRP A 73 9.57 -8.45 -1.57
CA TRP A 73 10.67 -9.25 -1.05
C TRP A 73 11.94 -9.17 -1.92
N ASN A 74 11.77 -9.04 -3.24
CA ASN A 74 12.88 -8.95 -4.18
C ASN A 74 13.30 -7.50 -4.53
N LEU A 75 12.63 -6.50 -3.94
CA LEU A 75 12.88 -5.10 -4.23
C LEU A 75 14.28 -4.70 -3.72
N LYS A 76 15.06 -4.10 -4.63
CA LYS A 76 16.40 -3.57 -4.39
C LYS A 76 16.59 -2.26 -5.14
N VAL A 77 17.45 -1.38 -4.64
CA VAL A 77 17.88 -0.16 -5.34
C VAL A 77 18.52 -0.55 -6.67
N LYS A 78 18.17 0.15 -7.75
CA LYS A 78 18.78 -0.02 -9.07
C LYS A 78 19.74 1.14 -9.34
N GLY A 79 21.03 0.82 -9.50
CA GLY A 79 22.06 1.85 -9.61
C GLY A 79 22.13 2.70 -8.34
N ASN A 80 21.95 4.01 -8.49
CA ASN A 80 21.96 4.97 -7.38
C ASN A 80 20.56 5.59 -7.13
N ASP A 81 19.51 5.07 -7.77
CA ASP A 81 18.17 5.64 -7.70
C ASP A 81 17.41 5.13 -6.47
N ILE A 82 17.78 5.70 -5.32
CA ILE A 82 17.11 5.41 -4.05
C ILE A 82 15.73 6.05 -3.94
N GLY A 83 15.46 7.13 -4.69
CA GLY A 83 14.17 7.79 -4.73
C GLY A 83 13.08 6.87 -5.29
N SER A 84 13.31 6.32 -6.48
CA SER A 84 12.38 5.36 -7.09
C SER A 84 12.22 4.08 -6.24
N TYR A 85 13.29 3.61 -5.60
CA TYR A 85 13.23 2.49 -4.67
C TYR A 85 12.31 2.80 -3.48
N THR A 86 12.49 3.95 -2.84
CA THR A 86 11.71 4.39 -1.67
C THR A 86 10.22 4.50 -2.02
N GLN A 87 9.92 5.19 -3.12
CA GLN A 87 8.55 5.33 -3.58
C GLN A 87 7.91 3.96 -3.81
N ARG A 88 8.59 3.07 -4.55
CA ARG A 88 8.06 1.76 -4.85
C ARG A 88 7.89 0.89 -3.60
N PHE A 89 8.82 0.98 -2.65
CA PHE A 89 8.74 0.30 -1.38
C PHE A 89 7.48 0.71 -0.60
N GLN A 90 7.25 2.01 -0.45
CA GLN A 90 6.08 2.54 0.28
C GLN A 90 4.76 2.14 -0.40
N GLU A 91 4.69 2.19 -1.73
CA GLU A 91 3.54 1.68 -2.49
C GLU A 91 3.27 0.20 -2.20
N LEU A 92 4.31 -0.64 -2.21
CA LEU A 92 4.18 -2.07 -1.97
C LEU A 92 3.79 -2.39 -0.53
N VAL A 93 4.34 -1.68 0.47
CA VAL A 93 3.92 -1.81 1.88
C VAL A 93 2.45 -1.46 2.06
N LEU A 94 1.98 -0.41 1.39
CA LEU A 94 0.57 0.00 1.43
C LEU A 94 -0.35 -1.04 0.78
N MET A 95 0.10 -1.68 -0.30
CA MET A 95 -0.68 -2.72 -0.98
C MET A 95 -0.66 -4.06 -0.24
N CYS A 96 0.42 -4.34 0.50
CA CYS A 96 0.67 -5.57 1.22
C CYS A 96 0.64 -5.37 2.75
N THR A 97 -0.31 -4.58 3.27
CA THR A 97 -0.38 -4.21 4.70
C THR A 97 -0.38 -5.38 5.69
N LYS A 98 -0.79 -6.58 5.25
CA LYS A 98 -0.76 -7.80 6.06
C LYS A 98 0.61 -8.45 6.18
N LEU A 99 1.53 -8.12 5.27
CA LEU A 99 2.84 -8.75 5.16
C LEU A 99 3.90 -7.99 5.95
N LEU A 100 3.81 -6.66 6.02
CA LEU A 100 4.72 -5.79 6.78
C LEU A 100 3.90 -4.82 7.62
N SER A 101 3.30 -5.34 8.69
CA SER A 101 2.52 -4.52 9.63
C SER A 101 3.38 -3.86 10.70
N ASP A 102 4.47 -4.51 11.10
CA ASP A 102 5.37 -4.01 12.14
C ASP A 102 6.39 -2.99 11.58
N GLU A 103 6.70 -1.97 12.37
CA GLU A 103 7.63 -0.92 11.95
C GLU A 103 9.07 -1.45 11.82
N THR A 104 9.47 -2.37 12.69
CA THR A 104 10.79 -3.02 12.65
C THR A 104 10.93 -3.86 11.39
N GLU A 105 9.91 -4.65 11.05
CA GLU A 105 9.91 -5.46 9.82
C GLU A 105 10.02 -4.59 8.56
N LYS A 106 9.35 -3.43 8.53
CA LYS A 106 9.48 -2.48 7.42
C LYS A 106 10.89 -1.92 7.33
N ILE A 107 11.48 -1.53 8.46
CA ILE A 107 12.85 -1.00 8.52
C ILE A 107 13.83 -2.07 8.02
N ASP A 108 13.76 -3.28 8.55
CA ASP A 108 14.66 -4.39 8.18
C ASP A 108 14.52 -4.71 6.69
N LYS A 109 13.29 -4.79 6.19
CA LYS A 109 13.07 -5.05 4.76
C LYS A 109 13.56 -3.89 3.90
N TYR A 110 13.34 -2.64 4.29
CA TYR A 110 13.82 -1.47 3.57
C TYR A 110 15.35 -1.50 3.48
N ILE A 111 16.03 -1.74 4.59
CA ILE A 111 17.50 -1.80 4.64
C ILE A 111 18.04 -2.96 3.80
N SER A 112 17.38 -4.12 3.79
CA SER A 112 17.83 -5.28 2.98
C SER A 112 17.88 -5.03 1.46
N GLY A 113 17.19 -3.99 0.96
CA GLY A 113 17.20 -3.61 -0.45
C GLY A 113 18.21 -2.50 -0.80
N ILE A 114 18.88 -1.94 0.20
CA ILE A 114 19.88 -0.88 0.06
C ILE A 114 21.23 -1.48 -0.39
N PRO A 115 22.01 -0.78 -1.23
CA PRO A 115 23.31 -1.28 -1.69
C PRO A 115 24.38 -1.31 -0.57
N ASP A 116 25.31 -2.27 -0.67
CA ASP A 116 26.34 -2.56 0.34
C ASP A 116 27.20 -1.34 0.72
N ASN A 117 27.39 -0.41 -0.23
CA ASN A 117 28.21 0.79 -0.06
C ASN A 117 27.66 1.79 0.98
N ILE A 118 26.36 1.72 1.32
CA ILE A 118 25.74 2.53 2.38
C ILE A 118 24.99 1.68 3.42
N HIS A 119 24.72 0.39 3.13
CA HIS A 119 24.02 -0.54 4.02
C HIS A 119 24.61 -0.58 5.44
N GLY A 120 25.94 -0.70 5.56
CA GLY A 120 26.61 -0.76 6.86
C GLY A 120 26.42 0.50 7.71
N ASN A 121 26.40 1.67 7.07
CA ASN A 121 26.18 2.96 7.75
C ASN A 121 24.73 3.08 8.26
N VAL A 122 23.75 2.73 7.42
CA VAL A 122 22.33 2.75 7.79
C VAL A 122 22.06 1.77 8.94
N MET A 123 22.55 0.53 8.85
CA MET A 123 22.41 -0.48 9.91
C MET A 123 23.01 -0.01 11.25
N SER A 124 24.18 0.63 11.21
CA SER A 124 24.88 1.10 12.42
C SER A 124 24.14 2.23 13.13
N ALA A 125 23.37 3.03 12.41
CA ALA A 125 22.53 4.09 12.98
C ALA A 125 21.33 3.55 13.77
N ARG A 126 20.99 2.25 13.63
CA ARG A 126 19.89 1.58 14.32
C ARG A 126 18.58 2.37 14.25
N PRO A 127 18.06 2.63 13.03
CA PRO A 127 16.87 3.41 12.82
C PRO A 127 15.68 2.87 13.63
N LYS A 128 14.90 3.79 14.21
CA LYS A 128 13.69 3.48 14.98
C LYS A 128 12.39 3.70 14.22
N THR A 129 12.47 4.43 13.11
CA THR A 129 11.36 4.71 12.22
C THR A 129 11.81 4.46 10.79
N LEU A 130 10.87 4.06 9.93
CA LEU A 130 11.14 3.90 8.50
C LEU A 130 11.58 5.24 7.88
N ASP A 131 10.94 6.35 8.26
CA ASP A 131 11.27 7.67 7.74
C ASP A 131 12.73 8.06 8.02
N PHE A 132 13.23 7.80 9.23
CA PHE A 132 14.63 8.07 9.56
C PHE A 132 15.59 7.18 8.75
N ALA A 133 15.22 5.91 8.51
CA ALA A 133 16.01 5.02 7.64
C ALA A 133 16.04 5.53 6.19
N ILE A 134 14.92 6.04 5.69
CA ILE A 134 14.80 6.63 4.35
C ILE A 134 15.66 7.89 4.24
N GLU A 135 15.52 8.84 5.15
CA GLU A 135 16.27 10.09 5.16
C GLU A 135 17.78 9.82 5.16
N LEU A 136 18.24 8.99 6.11
CA LEU A 136 19.66 8.64 6.23
C LEU A 136 20.20 7.97 4.96
N ALA A 137 19.44 7.07 4.35
CA ALA A 137 19.88 6.38 3.14
C ALA A 137 20.00 7.35 1.95
N ASN A 138 19.07 8.31 1.82
CA ASN A 138 19.15 9.36 0.79
C ASN A 138 20.39 10.24 0.99
N GLU A 139 20.65 10.71 2.22
CA GLU A 139 21.83 11.53 2.53
C GLU A 139 23.14 10.82 2.20
N LEU A 140 23.26 9.54 2.56
CA LEU A 140 24.46 8.74 2.30
C LEU A 140 24.65 8.49 0.79
N MET A 141 23.58 8.27 0.05
CA MET A 141 23.63 8.09 -1.41
C MET A 141 24.10 9.38 -2.11
N ASP A 142 23.57 10.53 -1.71
CA ASP A 142 23.94 11.85 -2.22
C ASP A 142 25.40 12.20 -1.90
N GLN A 143 25.85 11.92 -0.69
CA GLN A 143 27.26 12.12 -0.30
C GLN A 143 28.19 11.30 -1.20
N LYS A 144 27.84 10.05 -1.52
CA LYS A 144 28.65 9.22 -2.42
C LYS A 144 28.69 9.78 -3.84
N LEU A 145 27.56 10.21 -4.40
CA LEU A 145 27.53 10.81 -5.73
C LEU A 145 28.44 12.04 -5.83
N ARG A 146 28.50 12.86 -4.78
CA ARG A 146 29.39 14.03 -4.71
C ARG A 146 30.88 13.66 -4.61
N THR A 147 31.24 12.52 -4.03
CA THR A 147 32.64 12.08 -3.93
C THR A 147 33.23 11.51 -5.23
N TYR A 148 32.40 11.23 -6.23
CA TYR A 148 32.83 10.72 -7.55
C TYR A 148 32.78 11.78 -8.67
N ALA A 149 32.37 13.01 -8.37
CA ALA A 149 32.35 14.16 -9.28
C ALA A 149 33.58 15.04 -9.04
#